data_AF-A0A7G5SZP3-F1
#
_entry.id   AF-A0A7G5SZP3-F1
#
_cell.length_a   1.000
_cell.length_b   1.000
_cell.length_c   1.000
_cell.angle_alpha   90.00
_cell.angle_beta   90.00
_cell.angle_gamma   90.00
#
_symmetry.space_group_name_H-M   'P 1'
#
loop_
_entity.id
_entity.type
_entity.pdbx_description
1 polymer ?
#
loop_
_entity_poly.entity_id
_entity_poly.type
_entity_poly.pdbx_seq_one_letter_code
_entity_poly.pdbx_strand_id
1 'polypeptide(L)' 'FGRLNTVVNCAGHTETHQIYNFNKDRACDVDGFLRCVNVNTIGTFNVIRLAAGVIGKNAPDENGQRGVIVNTASTVAFEG' A
#
# COMPACT_ATOMS: atom_id res chain seq x y z
N PHE A 1 -11.74 21.50 -4.58
CA PHE A 1 -10.28 21.45 -4.38
C PHE A 1 -9.45 21.62 -5.66
N GLY A 2 -9.90 21.20 -6.85
CA GLY A 2 -9.34 21.65 -8.16
C GLY A 2 -7.97 21.07 -8.56
N ARG A 3 -7.19 20.55 -7.61
CA ARG A 3 -5.92 19.82 -7.84
C ARG A 3 -5.68 18.80 -6.74
N LEU A 4 -4.71 17.91 -6.97
CA LEU A 4 -4.21 16.94 -5.99
C LEU A 4 -2.74 17.26 -5.71
N ASN A 5 -2.42 17.64 -4.47
CA ASN A 5 -1.03 17.95 -4.08
C ASN A 5 -0.38 16.79 -3.31
N THR A 6 -1.18 16.01 -2.59
CA THR A 6 -0.68 15.01 -1.64
C THR A 6 -1.55 13.77 -1.70
N VAL A 7 -0.89 12.61 -1.69
CA VAL A 7 -1.52 11.32 -1.42
C VAL A 7 -0.82 10.67 -0.23
N VAL A 8 -1.62 10.14 0.69
CA VAL A 8 -1.14 9.33 1.80
C VAL A 8 -1.85 7.98 1.74
N ASN A 9 -1.12 6.93 1.41
CA ASN A 9 -1.64 5.56 1.40
C ASN A 9 -1.56 4.99 2.83
N CYS A 10 -2.67 5.06 3.56
CA CYS A 10 -2.83 4.48 4.90
C CYS A 10 -3.78 3.27 4.94
N ALA A 11 -4.49 2.98 3.85
CA ALA A 11 -5.36 1.81 3.79
C ALA A 11 -4.51 0.54 3.88
N GLY A 12 -4.83 -0.33 4.83
CA GLY A 12 -4.07 -1.54 5.10
C GLY A 12 -4.95 -2.62 5.74
N HIS A 13 -4.55 -3.87 5.51
CA HIS A 13 -5.17 -5.07 6.05
C HIS A 13 -4.09 -5.95 6.64
N THR A 14 -4.30 -6.44 7.85
CA THR A 14 -3.34 -7.29 8.56
C THR A 14 -4.04 -8.55 9.03
N GLU A 15 -3.43 -9.69 8.74
CA GLU A 15 -3.80 -10.99 9.29
C GLU A 15 -2.55 -11.72 9.74
N THR A 16 -2.69 -12.58 10.75
CA THR A 16 -1.59 -13.40 11.27
C THR A 16 -1.99 -14.86 11.17
N HIS A 17 -1.21 -15.63 10.41
CA HIS A 17 -1.42 -17.05 10.22
C HIS A 17 -0.11 -17.80 10.36
N GLN A 18 -0.16 -18.97 11.00
CA GLN A 18 0.93 -19.94 10.88
C GLN A 18 0.88 -20.56 9.48
N ILE A 19 2.00 -20.60 8.76
CA ILE A 19 2.06 -21.19 7.41
C ILE A 19 1.53 -22.63 7.39
N TYR A 20 1.93 -23.42 8.38
CA TYR A 20 1.40 -24.75 8.63
C TYR A 20 1.18 -24.95 10.13
N ASN A 21 0.00 -25.43 10.50
CA ASN A 21 -0.30 -25.80 11.87
C ASN A 21 -0.10 -27.31 12.04
N PHE A 22 1.03 -27.70 12.65
CA PHE A 22 1.37 -29.11 12.88
C PHE A 22 0.43 -29.81 13.87
N ASN A 23 -0.19 -29.08 14.80
CA ASN A 23 -1.15 -29.67 15.75
C ASN A 23 -2.49 -30.04 15.08
N LYS A 24 -2.84 -29.35 13.99
CA LYS A 24 -4.06 -29.55 13.22
C LYS A 24 -3.81 -30.23 11.87
N ASP A 25 -2.56 -30.54 11.56
CA ASP A 25 -2.08 -31.08 10.28
C ASP A 25 -2.68 -30.35 9.06
N ARG A 26 -2.57 -29.01 9.05
CA ARG A 26 -3.25 -28.17 8.06
C ARG A 26 -2.44 -26.92 7.69
N ALA A 27 -2.38 -26.61 6.40
CA ALA A 27 -1.83 -25.36 5.87
C ALA A 27 -2.78 -24.16 6.09
N CYS A 28 -2.22 -22.96 6.13
CA CYS A 28 -3.04 -21.74 6.16
C CYS A 28 -3.89 -21.59 4.90
N ASP A 29 -5.03 -20.91 5.04
CA ASP A 29 -5.85 -20.54 3.89
C ASP A 29 -5.15 -19.44 3.07
N VAL A 30 -5.20 -19.57 1.75
CA VAL A 30 -4.56 -18.64 0.81
C VAL A 30 -5.33 -17.33 0.70
N ASP A 31 -6.63 -17.34 0.97
CA ASP A 31 -7.51 -16.17 0.79
C ASP A 31 -7.09 -14.98 1.66
N GLY A 32 -6.66 -15.25 2.90
CA GLY A 32 -6.14 -14.22 3.81
C GLY A 32 -4.88 -13.56 3.27
N PHE A 33 -3.94 -14.36 2.73
CA PHE A 33 -2.73 -13.85 2.10
C PHE A 33 -3.05 -13.01 0.85
N LEU A 34 -3.93 -13.51 -0.03
CA LEU A 34 -4.36 -12.78 -1.22
C LEU A 34 -5.00 -11.45 -0.87
N ARG A 35 -5.82 -11.40 0.19
CA ARG A 35 -6.42 -10.15 0.67
C ARG A 35 -5.38 -9.15 1.15
N CYS A 36 -4.39 -9.59 1.93
CA CYS A 36 -3.28 -8.74 2.37
C CYS A 36 -2.52 -8.14 1.17
N VAL A 37 -2.16 -8.96 0.17
CA VAL A 37 -1.44 -8.49 -1.03
C VAL A 37 -2.29 -7.53 -1.86
N ASN A 38 -3.57 -7.87 -2.06
CA ASN A 38 -4.50 -7.05 -2.85
C ASN A 38 -4.69 -5.67 -2.23
N VAL A 39 -4.85 -5.57 -0.90
CA VAL A 39 -5.06 -4.28 -0.23
C VAL A 39 -3.74 -3.51 -0.10
N ASN A 40 -2.72 -4.11 0.51
CA ASN A 40 -1.54 -3.36 0.96
C ASN A 40 -0.58 -3.03 -0.18
N THR A 41 -0.45 -3.94 -1.16
CA THR A 41 0.51 -3.79 -2.25
C THR A 41 -0.18 -3.30 -3.51
N ILE A 42 -1.14 -4.08 -4.02
CA ILE A 42 -1.83 -3.75 -5.28
C ILE A 42 -2.67 -2.49 -5.11
N GLY A 43 -3.40 -2.34 -4.00
CA GLY A 43 -4.17 -1.14 -3.68
C GLY A 43 -3.30 0.12 -3.63
N THR A 44 -2.21 0.09 -2.86
CA THR A 44 -1.22 1.17 -2.79
C THR A 44 -0.69 1.53 -4.17
N PHE A 45 -0.24 0.55 -4.96
CA PHE A 45 0.25 0.78 -6.32
C PHE A 45 -0.84 1.40 -7.22
N ASN A 46 -2.07 0.92 -7.12
CA ASN A 46 -3.19 1.39 -7.93
C ASN A 46 -3.53 2.86 -7.63
N VAL A 47 -3.47 3.29 -6.37
CA VAL A 47 -3.63 4.71 -6.03
C VAL A 47 -2.46 5.52 -6.59
N ILE A 48 -1.22 5.06 -6.40
CA ILE A 48 -0.02 5.76 -6.89
C ILE A 48 -0.08 6.01 -8.40
N ARG A 49 -0.36 4.98 -9.20
CA ARG A 49 -0.35 5.12 -10.68
C ARG A 49 -1.39 6.12 -11.19
N LEU A 50 -2.54 6.22 -10.51
CA LEU A 50 -3.62 7.16 -10.87
C LEU A 50 -3.30 8.57 -10.38
N ALA A 51 -2.82 8.69 -9.14
CA ALA A 51 -2.47 9.96 -8.52
C ALA A 51 -1.29 10.66 -9.20
N ALA A 52 -0.26 9.90 -9.59
CA ALA A 52 0.93 10.44 -10.23
C ALA A 52 0.60 11.22 -11.52
N GLY A 53 -0.34 10.72 -12.34
CA GLY A 53 -0.78 11.41 -13.54
C GLY A 53 -1.56 12.70 -13.28
N VAL A 54 -2.28 12.78 -12.15
CA VAL A 54 -2.97 14.01 -11.72
C VAL A 54 -1.99 15.01 -11.15
N ILE A 55 -1.11 14.57 -10.24
CA ILE A 55 -0.05 15.38 -9.62
C ILE A 55 0.89 15.96 -10.69
N GLY A 56 1.27 15.16 -11.69
CA GLY A 56 2.16 15.60 -12.77
C GLY A 56 1.63 16.76 -13.61
N LYS A 57 0.30 16.98 -13.62
CA LYS A 57 -0.34 18.11 -14.32
C LYS A 57 -0.31 19.43 -13.53
N ASN A 58 0.03 19.39 -12.24
CA ASN A 58 0.18 20.61 -11.45
C ASN A 58 1.37 21.44 -11.98
N ALA A 59 1.28 22.77 -11.92
CA ALA A 59 2.46 23.61 -12.10
C ALA A 59 3.51 23.28 -11.02
N PRO A 60 4.82 23.26 -11.37
CA PRO A 60 5.87 23.07 -10.38
C PRO A 60 5.93 24.26 -9.41
N ASP A 61 6.34 24.02 -8.17
CA ASP A 61 6.70 25.07 -7.22
C ASP A 61 8.10 25.65 -7.49
N GLU A 62 8.57 26.52 -6.61
CA GLU A 62 9.89 27.18 -6.70
C GLU A 62 11.06 26.18 -6.73
N ASN A 63 10.87 24.96 -6.20
CA ASN A 63 11.86 23.89 -6.16
C ASN A 63 11.62 22.80 -7.23
N GLY A 64 10.65 23.00 -8.13
CA GLY A 64 10.29 22.03 -9.17
C GLY A 64 9.33 20.92 -8.71
N GLN A 65 8.87 20.93 -7.45
CA GLN A 65 7.97 19.90 -6.92
C GLN A 65 6.55 20.12 -7.43
N ARG A 66 5.84 19.02 -7.69
CA ARG A 66 4.44 19.04 -8.15
C ARG A 66 3.45 18.44 -7.15
N GLY A 67 3.97 17.70 -6.18
CA GLY A 67 3.21 17.02 -5.13
C GLY A 67 4.04 15.93 -4.47
N VAL A 68 3.44 15.25 -3.51
CA VAL A 68 4.10 14.21 -2.71
C VAL A 68 3.19 12.99 -2.52
N ILE A 69 3.80 11.80 -2.52
CA ILE A 69 3.14 10.54 -2.22
C ILE A 69 3.85 9.93 -1.01
N VAL A 70 3.10 9.62 0.04
CA VAL A 70 3.58 8.97 1.26
C VAL A 70 2.88 7.62 1.40
N ASN A 71 3.64 6.56 1.64
CA ASN A 71 3.11 5.22 1.84
C ASN A 71 3.37 4.77 3.27
N THR A 72 2.37 4.16 3.90
CA THR A 72 2.53 3.51 5.20
C THR A 72 3.00 2.07 5.00
N ALA A 73 4.20 1.76 5.48
CA ALA A 73 4.69 0.40 5.63
C ALA A 73 4.65 -0.02 7.11
N SER A 74 5.34 -1.09 7.49
CA SER A 74 5.41 -1.58 8.87
C SER A 74 6.84 -2.05 9.20
N THR A 75 7.23 -2.01 10.48
CA THR A 75 8.47 -2.60 10.97
C THR A 75 8.55 -4.11 10.70
N VAL A 76 7.40 -4.77 10.62
CA VAL A 76 7.25 -6.20 10.25
C VAL A 76 7.82 -6.52 8.87
N ALA A 77 8.04 -5.51 8.01
CA ALA A 77 8.74 -5.72 6.74
C ALA A 77 10.22 -6.13 6.93
N PHE A 78 10.79 -5.89 8.11
CA PHE A 78 12.19 -6.18 8.44
C PHE A 78 12.32 -7.17 9.59
N GLU A 79 11.36 -7.17 10.52
CA GLU A 79 11.33 -8.05 11.67
C GLU A 79 10.31 -9.17 11.43
N GLY A 80 10.80 -10.38 11.16
CA GLY A 80 10.02 -11.60 10.90
C GLY A 80 10.89 -12.85 10.95
#